data_AF-A0A8T5H158-F1
#
_entry.id   AF-A0A8T5H158-F1
#
_cell.length_a   1.000
_cell.length_b   1.000
_cell.length_c   1.000
_cell.angle_alpha   90.00
_cell.angle_beta   90.00
_cell.angle_gamma   90.00
#
_symmetry.space_group_name_H-M   'P 1'
#
loop_
_entity.id
_entity.type
_entity.pdbx_description
1 polymer ?
#
loop_
_entity_poly.entity_id
_entity_poly.type
_entity_poly.pdbx_seq_one_letter_code
_entity_poly.pdbx_strand_id
1 'polypeptide(L)' 'MKVTKEFRNLSEQDLRKRLGEFKKELLKLNVEATSGANPSSPGKLKQTKKNIARVLTLLKEKGAGINSNG' A
#
# COMPACT_ATOMS: atom_id res chain seq x y z
N MET A 1 13.60 -4.98 -4.54
CA MET A 1 12.23 -4.52 -4.19
C MET A 1 11.40 -4.44 -5.47
N LYS A 2 10.53 -5.42 -5.75
CA LYS A 2 9.84 -5.58 -7.06
C LYS A 2 8.48 -4.85 -7.17
N VAL A 3 7.83 -4.62 -6.04
CA VAL A 3 6.43 -4.15 -5.93
C VAL A 3 6.16 -2.75 -6.51
N THR A 4 7.16 -1.86 -6.56
CA THR A 4 6.94 -0.47 -7.05
C THR A 4 6.64 -0.40 -8.55
N LYS A 5 7.21 -1.30 -9.36
CA LYS A 5 6.90 -1.36 -10.79
C LYS A 5 5.48 -1.88 -11.03
N GLU A 6 5.05 -2.85 -10.24
CA GLU A 6 3.71 -3.46 -10.37
C GLU A 6 2.60 -2.43 -10.10
N PHE A 7 2.74 -1.58 -9.08
CA PHE A 7 1.73 -0.56 -8.79
C PHE A 7 1.64 0.54 -9.85
N ARG A 8 2.74 0.88 -10.55
CA ARG A 8 2.72 1.92 -11.59
C ARG A 8 1.88 1.52 -12.80
N ASN A 9 1.87 0.22 -13.13
CA ASN A 9 1.12 -0.35 -14.24
C ASN A 9 -0.38 -0.52 -13.94
N LEU A 10 -0.81 -0.35 -12.69
CA LEU A 10 -2.21 -0.47 -12.30
C LEU A 10 -3.00 0.81 -12.64
N SER A 11 -4.29 0.63 -12.94
CA SER A 11 -5.25 1.72 -13.08
C SER A 11 -5.49 2.41 -11.73
N GLU A 12 -6.05 3.62 -11.74
CA GLU A 12 -6.43 4.30 -10.49
C GLU A 12 -7.42 3.47 -9.67
N GLN A 13 -8.39 2.82 -10.32
CA GLN A 13 -9.36 1.96 -9.66
C GLN A 13 -8.69 0.76 -8.99
N ASP A 14 -7.73 0.11 -9.67
CA ASP A 14 -7.00 -1.03 -9.12
C ASP A 14 -6.08 -0.61 -7.97
N LEU A 15 -5.46 0.56 -8.05
CA LEU A 15 -4.70 1.14 -6.95
C LEU A 15 -5.58 1.40 -5.73
N ARG A 16 -6.80 1.94 -5.92
CA ARG A 16 -7.78 2.12 -4.84
C ARG A 16 -8.23 0.79 -4.23
N LYS A 17 -8.46 -0.25 -5.05
CA LYS A 17 -8.75 -1.61 -4.57
C LYS A 17 -7.60 -2.15 -3.72
N ARG A 18 -6.36 -2.08 -4.23
CA ARG A 18 -5.15 -2.53 -3.53
C ARG A 18 -4.92 -1.77 -2.22
N LEU A 19 -5.21 -0.48 -2.20
CA LEU A 19 -5.16 0.34 -0.99
C LEU A 19 -6.09 -0.21 0.10
N GLY A 20 -7.31 -0.61 -0.28
CA GLY A 20 -8.27 -1.23 0.61
C GLY A 20 -7.77 -2.55 1.19
N GLU A 21 -7.16 -3.39 0.35
CA GLU A 21 -6.55 -4.66 0.78
C GLU A 21 -5.41 -4.44 1.77
N PHE A 22 -4.48 -3.53 1.48
CA PHE A 22 -3.37 -3.24 2.39
C PHE A 22 -3.82 -2.65 3.73
N LYS A 23 -4.91 -1.85 3.74
CA LYS A 23 -5.49 -1.35 4.99
C LYS A 23 -6.09 -2.49 5.83
N LYS A 24 -6.80 -3.44 5.21
CA LYS A 24 -7.33 -4.63 5.89
C LYS A 24 -6.20 -5.50 6.45
N GLU A 25 -5.16 -5.72 5.66
CA GLU A 25 -3.97 -6.46 6.10
C GLU A 25 -3.28 -5.76 7.27
N LEU A 26 -3.12 -4.44 7.21
CA LEU A 26 -2.54 -3.65 8.30
C LEU A 26 -3.35 -3.77 9.59
N LEU A 27 -4.69 -3.75 9.51
CA LEU A 27 -5.56 -3.93 10.66
C LEU A 27 -5.35 -5.32 11.28
N LYS A 28 -5.33 -6.36 10.46
CA LYS A 28 -5.08 -7.73 10.91
C LYS A 28 -3.72 -7.84 11.62
N LEU A 29 -2.67 -7.31 11.00
CA LEU A 29 -1.31 -7.29 11.57
C LEU A 29 -1.23 -6.50 12.88
N ASN A 30 -1.97 -5.40 13.01
CA ASN A 30 -2.04 -4.63 14.26
C ASN A 30 -2.74 -5.42 15.37
N VAL A 31 -3.85 -6.11 15.07
CA VAL A 31 -4.53 -6.98 16.03
C VAL A 31 -3.60 -8.11 16.45
N GLU A 32 -2.95 -8.79 15.50
CA GLU A 32 -1.98 -9.85 15.79
C GLU A 32 -0.79 -9.34 16.63
N ALA A 33 -0.28 -8.14 16.34
CA ALA A 33 0.80 -7.52 17.10
C ALA A 33 0.39 -7.11 18.52
N THR A 34 -0.87 -6.71 18.72
CA THR A 34 -1.40 -6.26 20.02
C THR A 34 -1.82 -7.43 20.90
N SER A 35 -2.41 -8.47 20.30
CA SER A 35 -2.87 -9.68 21.01
C SER A 35 -1.74 -10.57 21.53
N GLY A 36 -0.47 -10.27 21.21
CA GLY A 36 0.70 -11.03 21.69
C GLY A 36 0.80 -12.47 21.17
N ALA A 37 -0.13 -12.90 20.31
CA ALA A 37 -0.31 -14.28 19.88
C ALA A 37 0.73 -14.77 18.85
N ASN A 38 1.59 -13.89 18.37
CA ASN A 38 2.84 -14.23 17.68
C ASN A 38 3.67 -12.95 17.51
N PRO A 39 4.99 -13.02 17.36
CA PRO A 39 5.79 -11.90 16.88
C PRO A 39 5.45 -11.68 15.40
N SER A 40 4.29 -11.05 15.14
CA SER A 40 3.96 -10.51 13.83
C SER A 40 5.14 -9.67 13.39
N SER A 41 5.88 -10.18 12.41
CA SER A 41 7.23 -9.72 12.14
C SER A 41 7.17 -8.20 11.90
N PRO A 42 7.83 -7.37 12.72
CA PRO A 42 7.72 -5.91 12.63
C PRO A 42 8.09 -5.39 11.23
N GLY A 43 8.91 -6.17 10.50
CA GLY A 43 9.22 -5.96 9.09
C GLY A 43 8.00 -5.98 8.17
N LYS A 44 7.03 -6.89 8.37
CA LYS A 44 5.79 -6.94 7.57
C LYS A 44 4.94 -5.71 7.80
N LEU A 45 4.75 -5.32 9.06
CA LEU A 45 4.00 -4.13 9.44
C LEU A 45 4.59 -2.85 8.80
N LYS A 46 5.92 -2.71 8.86
CA LYS A 46 6.66 -1.61 8.20
C LYS A 46 6.53 -1.68 6.67
N GLN A 47 6.56 -2.88 6.08
CA GLN A 47 6.44 -3.07 4.64
C GLN A 47 5.04 -2.72 4.14
N THR A 48 3.98 -3.15 4.83
CA THR A 48 2.59 -2.83 4.49
C THR A 48 2.32 -1.33 4.58
N LYS A 49 2.79 -0.65 5.63
CA LYS A 49 2.75 0.81 5.73
C LYS A 49 3.45 1.51 4.55
N LYS A 50 4.65 1.03 4.16
CA LYS A 50 5.37 1.55 2.99
C LYS A 50 4.64 1.29 1.67
N ASN A 51 3.93 0.18 1.53
CA ASN A 51 3.14 -0.11 0.33
C ASN A 51 1.93 0.84 0.24
N ILE A 52 1.22 1.06 1.35
CA ILE A 52 0.13 2.04 1.45
C ILE A 52 0.60 3.44 1.05
N ALA A 53 1.71 3.91 1.61
CA ALA A 53 2.27 5.21 1.29
C ALA A 53 2.57 5.35 -0.21
N ARG A 54 3.16 4.33 -0.84
CA ARG A 54 3.43 4.35 -2.29
C ARG A 54 2.17 4.37 -3.14
N VAL A 55 1.17 3.56 -2.79
CA VAL A 55 -0.10 3.55 -3.52
C VAL A 55 -0.78 4.91 -3.44
N LEU A 56 -0.77 5.54 -2.25
CA LEU A 56 -1.26 6.91 -2.08
C LEU A 56 -0.47 7.93 -2.90
N THR A 57 0.86 7.81 -2.96
CA THR A 57 1.69 8.65 -3.84
C THR A 57 1.30 8.47 -5.30
N LEU A 58 1.16 7.24 -5.80
CA LEU A 58 0.78 6.96 -7.18
C LEU A 58 -0.63 7.44 -7.51
N LEU A 59 -1.58 7.28 -6.58
CA LEU A 59 -2.93 7.83 -6.72
C LEU A 59 -2.91 9.35 -6.78
N LYS A 60 -2.05 10.00 -5.99
CA LYS A 60 -1.83 11.44 -6.05
C LYS A 60 -1.16 11.86 -7.36
N GLU A 61 -0.14 11.14 -7.83
CA GLU A 61 0.50 11.41 -9.12
C GLU A 61 -0.48 11.28 -10.30
N LYS A 62 -1.36 10.28 -10.27
CA LYS A 62 -2.42 10.08 -11.27
C LYS A 62 -3.57 11.10 -11.15
N GLY A 63 -4.00 11.43 -9.93
CA GLY A 63 -5.12 12.33 -9.68
C GLY A 63 -4.77 13.82 -9.66
N ALA A 64 -3.52 14.19 -9.37
CA ALA A 64 -3.06 15.58 -9.35
C ALA A 64 -2.74 16.13 -10.74
N GLY A 65 -2.89 15.34 -11.81
CA GLY A 65 -2.70 15.85 -13.16
C GLY A 65 -1.32 16.47 -13.38
N ILE A 66 -0.25 15.66 -13.29
CA ILE A 66 0.83 15.83 -14.27
C ILE A 66 0.30 15.26 -15.60
N ASN A 67 -0.75 15.91 -16.12
CA ASN A 67 -1.03 15.99 -17.54
C ASN A 67 -0.23 17.19 -18.03
N SER A 68 1.08 16.99 -18.07
CA SER A 68 2.03 17.84 -18.75
C SER A 68 3.11 16.89 -19.25
N ASN A 69 2.80 16.17 -20.32
CA ASN A 69 3.71 15.82 -21.43
C ASN A 69 3.14 14.63 -22.23
N GLY A 70 2.87 14.88 -23.52
CA GLY A 70 2.89 13.88 -24.59
C GLY A 70 1.54 13.38 -25.03
#